data_AF-M0BCC5-F1
#
_entry.id   AF-M0BCC5-F1
#
_cell.length_a   1.000
_cell.length_b   1.000
_cell.length_c   1.000
_cell.angle_alpha   90.00
_cell.angle_beta   90.00
_cell.angle_gamma   90.00
#
_symmetry.space_group_name_H-M   'P 1'
#
loop_
_entity.id
_entity.type
_entity.pdbx_description
1 polymer ?
#
loop_
_entity_poly.entity_id
_entity_poly.type
_entity_poly.pdbx_seq_one_letter_code
_entity_poly.pdbx_strand_id
1 'polypeptide(L)' 'MATQSESTTDKGVGLALALGALATIGALVMVTGAPEIDAAFGFAGAVLFSSLAVVGIHLYWD' A
#
# COMPACT_ATOMS: atom_id res chain seq x y z
N MET A 1 -19.66 -33.85 -1.38
CA MET A 1 -19.71 -32.39 -1.63
C MET A 1 -18.45 -31.79 -1.05
N ALA A 2 -17.36 -31.80 -1.83
CA ALA A 2 -16.15 -31.08 -1.45
C ALA A 2 -16.38 -29.64 -1.88
N THR A 3 -16.60 -28.74 -0.93
CA THR A 3 -16.53 -27.29 -1.17
C THR A 3 -15.09 -26.99 -1.54
N GLN A 4 -14.78 -27.04 -2.83
CA GLN A 4 -13.63 -26.35 -3.36
C GLN A 4 -13.98 -24.87 -3.16
N SER A 5 -13.58 -24.31 -2.02
CA SER A 5 -13.41 -22.86 -1.97
C SER A 5 -12.38 -22.58 -3.05
N GLU A 6 -12.81 -22.03 -4.17
CA GLU A 6 -11.92 -21.30 -5.05
C GLU A 6 -11.38 -20.14 -4.20
N SER A 7 -10.37 -20.43 -3.38
CA SER A 7 -9.60 -19.44 -2.65
C SER A 7 -8.61 -18.81 -3.63
N THR A 8 -9.12 -18.35 -4.78
CA THR A 8 -8.40 -17.39 -5.60
C THR A 8 -8.29 -16.14 -4.75
N THR A 9 -7.19 -16.04 -4.02
CA THR A 9 -6.93 -14.89 -3.18
C THR A 9 -6.91 -13.68 -4.10
N ASP A 10 -7.70 -12.66 -3.79
CA ASP A 10 -7.71 -11.42 -4.54
C ASP A 10 -6.38 -10.69 -4.30
N LYS A 11 -5.42 -10.96 -5.18
CA LYS A 11 -4.06 -10.44 -5.09
C LYS A 11 -4.04 -8.93 -5.29
N GLY A 12 -4.97 -8.38 -6.09
CA GLY A 12 -5.13 -6.95 -6.30
C GLY A 12 -5.50 -6.25 -5.00
N VAL A 13 -6.54 -6.74 -4.32
CA VAL A 13 -6.98 -6.19 -3.02
C VAL A 13 -5.91 -6.39 -1.95
N GLY A 14 -5.30 -7.58 -1.85
CA GLY A 14 -4.26 -7.86 -0.86
C GLY A 14 -3.03 -6.97 -1.02
N LEU A 15 -2.58 -6.75 -2.25
CA LEU A 15 -1.45 -5.88 -2.58
C LEU A 15 -1.78 -4.41 -2.34
N ALA A 16 -2.97 -3.96 -2.74
CA ALA A 16 -3.45 -2.61 -2.49
C ALA A 16 -3.53 -2.30 -0.99
N LEU A 17 -4.01 -3.25 -0.19
CA LEU A 17 -4.12 -3.10 1.26
C LEU A 17 -2.73 -2.97 1.92
N ALA A 18 -1.78 -3.83 1.53
CA ALA A 18 -0.42 -3.80 2.08
C ALA A 18 0.32 -2.51 1.71
N LEU A 19 0.26 -2.09 0.45
CA LEU A 19 0.91 -0.86 -0.03
C LEU A 19 0.22 0.39 0.49
N GLY A 20 -1.11 0.36 0.62
CA GLY A 20 -1.89 1.41 1.27
C GLY A 20 -1.51 1.57 2.74
N ALA A 21 -1.37 0.47 3.49
CA ALA A 21 -0.90 0.51 4.87
C ALA A 21 0.50 1.16 4.97
N LEU A 22 1.43 0.77 4.11
CA LEU A 22 2.77 1.39 4.05
C LEU A 22 2.70 2.88 3.71
N ALA A 23 1.83 3.29 2.79
CA ALA A 23 1.62 4.68 2.46
C ALA A 23 1.05 5.48 3.65
N THR A 24 0.11 4.90 4.40
CA THR A 24 -0.43 5.54 5.61
C THR A 24 0.61 5.69 6.72
N ILE A 25 1.53 4.73 6.85
CA ILE A 25 2.66 4.84 7.79
C ILE A 25 3.59 5.98 7.36
N GLY A 26 3.92 6.08 6.06
CA GLY A 26 4.70 7.20 5.53
C GLY A 26 4.05 8.56 5.79
N ALA A 27 2.71 8.65 5.63
CA ALA A 27 1.95 9.84 5.97
C ALA A 27 1.96 10.13 7.48
N LEU A 28 1.91 9.10 8.34
CA LEU A 28 2.01 9.26 9.79
C LEU A 28 3.38 9.82 10.19
N VAL A 29 4.45 9.32 9.58
CA VAL A 29 5.82 9.84 9.76
C VAL A 29 5.90 11.30 9.31
N MET A 30 5.18 11.69 8.26
CA MET A 30 5.09 13.09 7.83
C MET A 30 4.40 13.98 8.89
N VAL A 31 3.40 13.47 9.59
CA VAL A 31 2.68 14.19 10.65
C VAL A 31 3.52 14.32 11.93
N THR A 32 4.30 13.30 12.28
CA THR A 32 5.09 13.27 13.52
C THR A 32 6.56 13.64 13.34
N GLY A 33 7.01 13.88 12.11
CA GLY A 33 8.42 14.04 11.75
C GLY A 33 8.97 15.41 12.12
N ALA A 34 9.75 15.45 13.21
CA ALA A 34 10.73 16.50 13.46
C ALA A 34 12.09 15.81 13.62
N PRO A 35 13.15 16.20 12.87
CA PRO A 35 13.34 17.37 11.99
C PRO A 35 12.73 17.26 10.57
N GLU A 36 12.75 18.35 9.78
CA GLU A 36 12.00 18.47 8.51
C GLU A 36 12.40 17.42 7.46
N ILE A 37 13.63 16.92 7.54
CA ILE A 37 14.17 15.88 6.66
C ILE A 37 13.38 14.56 6.81
N ASP A 38 13.01 14.17 8.03
CA ASP A 38 12.29 12.92 8.28
C ASP A 38 10.86 12.99 7.77
N ALA A 39 10.22 14.16 7.90
CA ALA A 39 8.92 14.41 7.30
C ALA A 39 8.98 14.34 5.76
N ALA A 40 10.06 14.84 5.14
CA ALA A 40 10.26 14.76 3.69
C ALA A 40 10.44 13.31 3.20
N PHE A 41 11.18 12.48 3.94
CA PHE A 41 11.28 11.04 3.65
C PHE A 41 9.95 10.31 3.86
N GLY A 42 9.18 10.68 4.89
CA GLY A 42 7.82 10.17 5.11
C GLY A 42 6.88 10.45 3.93
N PHE A 43 6.91 11.68 3.41
CA PHE A 43 6.16 12.07 2.21
C PHE A 43 6.61 11.29 0.96
N ALA A 44 7.92 11.20 0.72
CA ALA A 44 8.45 10.46 -0.43
C ALA A 44 8.04 8.98 -0.38
N GLY A 45 8.13 8.35 0.79
CA GLY A 45 7.65 6.98 1.01
C GLY A 45 6.16 6.85 0.74
N ALA A 46 5.33 7.75 1.25
CA ALA A 46 3.88 7.73 1.05
C ALA A 46 3.50 7.80 -0.44
N VAL A 47 4.14 8.69 -1.20
CA VAL A 47 3.91 8.84 -2.64
C VAL A 47 4.36 7.61 -3.42
N LEU A 48 5.55 7.06 -3.12
CA LEU A 48 6.07 5.86 -3.78
C LEU A 48 5.17 4.64 -3.56
N PHE A 49 4.80 4.35 -2.30
CA PHE A 49 3.95 3.20 -1.99
C PHE A 49 2.53 3.36 -2.53
N SER A 50 1.98 4.59 -2.53
CA SER A 50 0.69 4.86 -3.17
C SER A 50 0.75 4.64 -4.68
N SER A 51 1.82 5.08 -5.34
CA SER A 51 2.00 4.90 -6.78
C SER A 51 2.12 3.41 -7.13
N LEU A 52 2.87 2.66 -6.33
CA LEU A 52 3.02 1.21 -6.47
C LEU A 52 1.69 0.47 -6.23
N ALA A 53 0.85 0.96 -5.30
CA ALA A 53 -0.48 0.40 -5.06
C ALA A 53 -1.37 0.52 -6.30
N VAL A 54 -1.36 1.68 -6.97
CA VAL A 54 -2.14 1.88 -8.20
C VAL A 54 -1.67 0.93 -9.30
N VAL A 55 -0.35 0.81 -9.52
CA VAL A 55 0.21 -0.14 -10.50
C VAL A 55 -0.15 -1.58 -10.13
N GLY A 56 -0.04 -1.95 -8.85
CA GLY A 56 -0.41 -3.27 -8.35
C GLY A 56 -1.87 -3.61 -8.61
N ILE A 57 -2.78 -2.66 -8.37
CA ILE A 57 -4.20 -2.82 -8.72
C ILE A 57 -4.33 -3.05 -10.23
N HIS A 58 -3.71 -2.22 -11.08
CA HIS A 58 -3.86 -2.36 -12.54
C HIS A 58 -3.32 -3.68 -13.11
N LEU A 59 -2.36 -4.33 -12.43
CA LEU A 59 -1.78 -5.59 -12.89
C LEU A 59 -2.51 -6.84 -12.36
N TYR A 60 -3.22 -6.71 -11.24
CA TYR A 60 -3.81 -7.86 -10.53
C TYR A 60 -5.33 -7.74 -10.30
N TRP A 61 -5.94 -6.65 -10.74
CA TRP A 61 -7.38 -6.44 -10.74
C TRP A 61 -7.93 -6.81 -12.11
N ASP A 62 -8.66 -7.91 -12.18
CA ASP A 62 -9.37 -8.42 -13.36
C ASP A 62 -10.89 -8.36 -13.07
#